data_AF-A0A1V1WYU1-F1
#
_entry.id   AF-A0A1V1WYU1-F1
#
_cell.length_a   1.000
_cell.length_b   1.000
_cell.length_c   1.000
_cell.angle_alpha   90.00
_cell.angle_beta   90.00
_cell.angle_gamma   90.00
#
_symmetry.space_group_name_H-M   'P 1'
#
loop_
_entity.id
_entity.type
_entity.pdbx_description
1 polymer ?
#
loop_
_entity_poly.entity_id
_entity_poly.type
_entity_poly.pdbx_seq_one_letter_code
_entity_poly.pdbx_strand_id
1 'polypeptide(L)'
;MNVFSGLLTIFFGTSCETSDFIVDCIEMWWDQNKESYMNIKELVINLDNGPNSASGRTQFIRRMTEFADKTGLQIRLVYYPPYHSKYNPIERCWGRLEEHWNGELLDSVDKAINWAGTMTWKGIKPVVHL
;
A
#
# COMPACT_ATOMS: atom_id res chain seq x y z
N MET A 1 -1.19 -2.37 3.76
CA MET A 1 -1.13 -3.17 5.01
C MET A 1 -2.01 -4.40 4.86
N ASN A 2 -1.50 -5.57 5.22
CA ASN A 2 -2.31 -6.78 5.33
C ASN A 2 -3.13 -6.73 6.64
N VAL A 3 -4.45 -6.71 6.52
CA VAL A 3 -5.36 -6.53 7.68
C VAL A 3 -5.39 -7.76 8.58
N PHE A 4 -5.12 -8.96 8.03
CA PHE A 4 -5.12 -10.21 8.78
C PHE A 4 -3.83 -10.41 9.58
N SER A 5 -2.68 -10.29 8.93
CA SER A 5 -1.39 -10.50 9.59
C SER A 5 -0.88 -9.27 10.34
N GLY A 6 -1.38 -8.08 9.99
CA GLY A 6 -0.80 -6.82 10.46
C GLY A 6 0.53 -6.47 9.79
N LEU A 7 1.00 -7.26 8.82
CA LEU A 7 2.22 -6.96 8.09
C LEU A 7 2.04 -5.67 7.28
N LEU A 8 2.97 -4.74 7.47
CA LEU A 8 3.04 -3.50 6.73
C LEU A 8 4.09 -3.64 5.63
N THR A 9 3.68 -3.40 4.39
CA THR A 9 4.59 -3.26 3.25
C THR A 9 4.56 -1.80 2.82
N ILE A 10 5.74 -1.21 2.64
CA ILE A 10 5.91 0.19 2.23
C ILE A 10 6.69 0.20 0.92
N PHE A 11 6.17 0.91 -0.06
CA PHE A 11 6.86 1.17 -1.33
C PHE A 11 7.23 2.64 -1.36
N PHE A 12 8.52 2.92 -1.46
CA PHE A 12 9.03 4.25 -1.77
C PHE A 12 9.08 4.41 -3.29
N GLY A 13 8.96 5.65 -3.75
CA GLY A 13 9.17 6.00 -5.15
C GLY A 13 10.11 7.20 -5.22
N THR A 14 10.93 7.27 -6.26
CA THR A 14 11.81 8.42 -6.53
C THR A 14 11.15 9.49 -7.39
N SER A 15 9.87 9.31 -7.74
CA SER A 15 9.06 10.22 -8.55
C SER A 15 7.68 10.43 -7.93
N CYS A 16 6.88 11.30 -8.53
CA CYS A 16 5.49 11.50 -8.12
C CYS A 16 4.70 10.19 -8.14
N GLU A 17 3.76 10.08 -7.21
CA GLU A 17 2.75 9.02 -7.23
C GLU A 17 1.92 9.14 -8.52
N THR A 18 1.78 8.03 -9.24
CA THR A 18 0.95 7.90 -10.44
C THR A 18 0.06 6.66 -10.32
N SER A 19 -1.03 6.61 -11.09
CA SER A 19 -1.88 5.41 -11.16
C SER A 19 -1.08 4.16 -11.54
N ASP A 20 -0.11 4.29 -12.45
CA ASP A 20 0.75 3.18 -12.87
C ASP A 20 1.64 2.71 -11.70
N PHE A 21 2.30 3.64 -11.01
CA PHE A 21 3.13 3.32 -9.85
C PHE A 21 2.33 2.60 -8.75
N ILE A 22 1.11 3.04 -8.45
CA ILE A 22 0.25 2.39 -7.46
C ILE A 22 -0.05 0.94 -7.87
N VAL A 23 -0.41 0.70 -9.13
CA VAL A 23 -0.71 -0.66 -9.58
C VAL A 23 0.54 -1.53 -9.66
N ASP A 24 1.69 -0.99 -10.08
CA ASP A 24 2.98 -1.70 -10.06
C ASP A 24 3.32 -2.19 -8.63
N CYS A 25 3.07 -1.36 -7.62
CA CYS A 25 3.24 -1.75 -6.21
C CYS A 25 2.29 -2.88 -5.78
N ILE A 26 1.03 -2.83 -6.23
CA ILE A 26 0.03 -3.88 -5.95
C ILE A 26 0.43 -5.19 -6.63
N GLU A 27 0.86 -5.14 -7.89
CA GLU A 27 1.35 -6.31 -8.63
C GLU A 27 2.57 -6.93 -7.96
N MET A 28 3.55 -6.11 -7.59
CA MET A 28 4.76 -6.56 -6.88
C MET A 28 4.42 -7.19 -5.52
N TRP A 29 3.52 -6.57 -4.77
CA TRP A 29 3.04 -7.14 -3.51
C TRP A 29 2.36 -8.50 -3.74
N TRP A 30 1.48 -8.60 -4.73
CA TRP A 30 0.78 -9.85 -5.04
C TRP A 30 1.76 -10.94 -5.45
N ASP A 31 2.72 -10.66 -6.33
CA ASP A 31 3.69 -11.66 -6.79
C ASP A 31 4.55 -12.22 -5.65
N GLN A 32 4.88 -11.41 -4.64
CA GLN A 32 5.63 -11.84 -3.46
C GLN A 32 4.78 -12.62 -2.45
N ASN A 33 3.46 -12.45 -2.46
CA ASN A 33 2.57 -12.99 -1.41
C ASN A 33 1.61 -14.08 -1.90
N LYS A 34 1.40 -14.22 -3.22
CA LYS A 34 0.40 -15.12 -3.82
C LYS A 34 0.53 -16.58 -3.38
N GLU A 35 1.75 -17.06 -3.13
CA GLU A 35 1.99 -18.43 -2.65
C GLU A 35 1.39 -18.66 -1.25
N SER A 36 1.39 -17.64 -0.40
CA SER A 36 0.74 -17.69 0.92
C SER A 36 -0.78 -17.56 0.86
N TYR A 37 -1.33 -17.17 -0.30
CA TYR A 37 -2.74 -16.86 -0.49
C TYR A 37 -3.37 -17.62 -1.67
N MET A 38 -2.85 -18.78 -2.05
CA MET A 38 -3.30 -19.54 -3.23
C MET A 38 -4.80 -19.89 -3.24
N ASN A 39 -5.46 -19.88 -2.07
CA ASN A 39 -6.87 -20.20 -1.92
C ASN A 39 -7.81 -18.98 -2.02
N ILE A 40 -7.28 -17.75 -2.08
CA ILE A 40 -8.14 -16.56 -2.16
C ILE A 40 -8.62 -16.37 -3.61
N LYS A 41 -9.88 -15.97 -3.74
CA LYS A 41 -10.50 -15.64 -5.04
C LYS A 41 -10.82 -14.17 -5.18
N GLU A 42 -10.86 -13.44 -4.08
CA GLU A 42 -11.18 -12.02 -4.03
C GLU A 42 -10.09 -11.27 -3.24
N LEU A 43 -9.59 -10.19 -3.83
CA LEU A 43 -8.69 -9.25 -3.19
C LEU A 43 -9.45 -7.95 -2.91
N VAL A 44 -9.63 -7.64 -1.63
CA VAL A 44 -10.28 -6.41 -1.18
C VAL A 44 -9.23 -5.34 -0.89
N ILE A 45 -9.30 -4.22 -1.60
CA ILE A 45 -8.36 -3.11 -1.49
C ILE A 45 -9.10 -1.89 -0.92
N ASN A 46 -8.70 -1.46 0.27
CA ASN A 46 -9.22 -0.26 0.91
C ASN A 46 -8.42 0.96 0.45
N LEU A 47 -9.10 1.92 -0.19
CA LEU A 47 -8.52 3.10 -0.82
C LEU A 47 -9.07 4.38 -0.19
N ASP A 48 -8.23 5.41 -0.14
CA ASP A 48 -8.57 6.76 0.32
C ASP A 48 -9.22 7.64 -0.76
N ASN A 49 -9.37 7.12 -1.98
CA ASN A 49 -9.89 7.82 -3.15
C ASN A 49 -9.04 9.03 -3.58
N GLY A 50 -7.72 8.96 -3.40
CA GLY A 50 -6.78 9.96 -3.91
C GLY A 50 -6.86 10.15 -5.43
N PRO A 51 -6.33 11.26 -5.98
CA PRO A 51 -6.50 11.63 -7.40
C PRO A 51 -5.97 10.56 -8.38
N ASN A 52 -4.98 9.77 -7.97
CA ASN A 52 -4.38 8.71 -8.77
C ASN A 52 -5.02 7.33 -8.59
N SER A 53 -5.78 7.12 -7.51
CA SER A 53 -6.46 5.86 -7.17
C SER A 53 -7.99 5.99 -7.21
N ALA A 54 -8.51 7.14 -7.62
CA ALA A 54 -9.94 7.41 -7.61
C ALA A 54 -10.73 6.52 -8.57
N SER A 55 -11.96 6.18 -8.20
CA SER A 55 -12.84 5.34 -9.02
C SER A 55 -13.16 5.92 -10.40
N GLY A 56 -13.12 7.25 -10.53
CA GLY A 56 -13.30 7.96 -11.80
C GLY A 56 -12.04 8.07 -12.66
N ARG A 57 -10.87 7.63 -12.16
CA ARG A 57 -9.60 7.72 -12.88
C ARG A 57 -9.45 6.55 -13.84
N THR A 58 -9.73 6.78 -15.13
CA THR A 58 -9.72 5.73 -16.16
C THR A 58 -8.41 4.93 -16.20
N GLN A 59 -7.26 5.60 -16.06
CA GLN A 59 -5.96 4.90 -16.07
C GLN A 59 -5.82 3.90 -14.92
N PHE A 60 -6.24 4.28 -13.71
CA PHE A 60 -6.19 3.41 -12.55
C PHE A 60 -7.12 2.21 -12.72
N ILE A 61 -8.37 2.46 -13.13
CA ILE A 61 -9.34 1.38 -13.38
C ILE A 61 -8.86 0.45 -14.48
N ARG A 62 -8.30 0.97 -15.59
CA ARG A 62 -7.71 0.15 -16.65
C ARG A 62 -6.62 -0.78 -16.10
N ARG A 63 -5.64 -0.23 -15.38
CA ARG A 63 -4.54 -1.01 -14.79
C ARG A 63 -5.04 -2.04 -13.77
N MET A 64 -6.04 -1.71 -12.95
CA MET A 64 -6.65 -2.67 -12.02
C MET A 64 -7.43 -3.79 -12.72
N THR A 65 -8.10 -3.49 -13.84
CA THR A 65 -8.76 -4.51 -14.67
C THR A 65 -7.73 -5.44 -15.31
N GLU A 66 -6.66 -4.89 -15.88
CA GLU A 66 -5.55 -5.68 -16.44
C GLU A 66 -4.92 -6.59 -15.38
N PHE A 67 -4.76 -6.09 -14.16
CA PHE A 67 -4.30 -6.88 -13.02
C PHE A 67 -5.28 -8.01 -12.65
N ALA A 68 -6.58 -7.73 -12.64
CA ALA A 68 -7.61 -8.73 -12.38
C ALA A 68 -7.59 -9.84 -13.44
N ASP A 69 -7.51 -9.47 -14.73
CA ASP A 69 -7.43 -10.41 -15.85
C ASP A 69 -6.17 -11.28 -15.78
N LYS A 70 -5.02 -10.68 -15.46
CA LYS A 70 -3.73 -11.39 -15.34
C LYS A 70 -3.70 -12.38 -14.18
N THR A 71 -4.35 -12.05 -13.06
CA THR A 71 -4.30 -12.87 -11.83
C THR A 71 -5.48 -13.82 -11.69
N GLY A 72 -6.57 -13.58 -12.40
CA GLY A 72 -7.85 -14.28 -12.21
C GLY A 72 -8.55 -13.94 -10.90
N LEU A 73 -8.08 -12.92 -10.17
CA LEU A 73 -8.68 -12.47 -8.92
C LEU A 73 -9.88 -11.56 -9.18
N GLN A 74 -10.93 -11.72 -8.37
CA GLN A 74 -11.94 -10.69 -8.22
C GLN A 74 -11.36 -9.53 -7.42
N ILE A 75 -11.24 -8.35 -8.02
CA ILE A 75 -10.74 -7.16 -7.32
C ILE A 75 -11.92 -6.35 -6.80
N ARG A 76 -11.99 -6.14 -5.48
CA ARG A 76 -12.97 -5.28 -4.83
C ARG A 76 -12.30 -4.03 -4.31
N LEU A 77 -12.58 -2.89 -4.93
CA LEU A 77 -12.10 -1.59 -4.50
C LEU A 77 -13.12 -0.97 -3.52
N VAL A 78 -12.68 -0.72 -2.29
CA VAL A 78 -13.51 -0.13 -1.23
C VAL A 78 -13.02 1.29 -0.99
N TYR A 79 -13.90 2.26 -1.25
CA TYR A 79 -13.61 3.68 -1.07
C TYR A 79 -14.28 4.19 0.19
N TYR A 80 -13.51 4.87 1.04
CA TYR A 80 -14.09 5.56 2.19
C TYR A 80 -14.78 6.86 1.76
N PRO A 81 -15.90 7.25 2.40
CA PRO A 81 -16.49 8.56 2.19
C PRO A 81 -15.52 9.70 2.51
N PRO A 82 -15.72 10.90 1.95
CA PRO A 82 -14.94 12.08 2.32
C PRO A 82 -14.90 12.28 3.85
N TYR A 83 -13.75 12.69 4.38
CA TYR A 83 -13.51 12.94 5.82
C TYR A 83 -13.65 11.71 6.74
N HIS A 84 -13.63 10.50 6.18
CA HIS A 84 -13.71 9.24 6.93
C HIS A 84 -12.37 8.48 6.98
N SER A 85 -11.25 9.15 6.68
CA SER A 85 -9.90 8.55 6.71
C SER A 85 -9.57 7.91 8.06
N LYS A 86 -10.09 8.42 9.19
CA LYS A 86 -9.90 7.83 10.53
C LYS A 86 -10.32 6.36 10.66
N TYR A 87 -11.17 5.87 9.75
CA TYR A 87 -11.60 4.46 9.72
C TYR A 87 -10.71 3.59 8.83
N ASN A 88 -9.85 4.19 8.02
CA ASN A 88 -8.82 3.47 7.27
C ASN A 88 -7.74 2.99 8.25
N PRO A 89 -7.54 1.68 8.40
CA PRO A 89 -6.56 1.14 9.35
C PRO A 89 -5.13 1.63 9.12
N ILE A 90 -4.79 2.07 7.91
CA ILE A 90 -3.44 2.56 7.59
C ILE A 90 -3.10 3.88 8.29
N GLU A 91 -4.08 4.74 8.60
CA GLU A 91 -3.81 6.05 9.23
C GLU A 91 -3.10 5.91 10.57
N ARG A 92 -3.42 4.86 11.34
CA ARG A 92 -2.74 4.57 12.61
C ARG A 92 -1.29 4.12 12.42
N CYS A 93 -1.01 3.47 11.29
CA CYS A 93 0.36 3.09 10.94
C CYS A 93 1.17 4.33 10.60
N TRP A 94 0.59 5.27 9.85
CA TRP A 94 1.24 6.54 9.51
C TRP A 94 1.57 7.37 10.74
N GLY A 95 0.65 7.48 11.70
CA GLY A 95 0.95 8.18 12.97
C GLY A 95 2.11 7.54 13.75
N ARG A 96 2.28 6.22 13.69
CA ARG A 96 3.43 5.54 14.31
C ARG A 96 4.72 5.72 13.53
N LEU A 97 4.66 5.71 12.20
CA LEU A 97 5.81 5.99 11.35
C LEU A 97 6.31 7.42 11.58
N GLU A 98 5.39 8.39 11.64
CA GLU A 98 5.70 9.80 11.94
C GLU A 98 6.36 9.95 13.32
N GLU A 99 5.81 9.31 14.36
CA GLU A 99 6.41 9.28 15.69
C GLU A 99 7.82 8.66 15.67
N HIS A 100 8.01 7.57 14.92
CA HIS A 100 9.31 6.89 14.76
C HIS A 100 10.34 7.74 13.99
N TRP A 101 9.87 8.58 13.08
CA TRP A 101 10.72 9.51 12.33
C TRP A 101 11.04 10.77 13.12
N ASN A 102 10.23 11.10 14.13
CA ASN A 102 10.42 12.28 14.94
C ASN A 102 11.79 12.26 15.65
N GLY A 103 12.58 13.32 15.42
CA GLY A 103 13.92 13.46 15.99
C GLY A 103 15.06 12.91 15.13
N GLU A 104 14.77 12.24 14.01
CA GLU A 104 15.79 11.77 13.07
C GLU A 104 15.89 12.68 11.84
N LEU A 105 17.11 12.95 11.38
CA LEU A 105 17.34 13.74 10.18
C LEU A 105 17.37 12.84 8.94
N LEU A 106 16.30 12.81 8.16
CA LEU A 106 16.22 12.02 6.92
C LEU A 106 16.75 12.82 5.73
N ASP A 107 18.08 12.87 5.60
CA ASP A 107 18.80 13.68 4.60
C ASP A 107 19.06 12.97 3.27
N SER A 108 18.71 11.69 3.16
CA SER A 108 18.86 10.90 1.94
C SER A 108 17.76 9.85 1.80
N VAL A 109 17.50 9.44 0.56
CA VAL A 109 16.53 8.39 0.22
C VAL A 109 16.88 7.08 0.93
N ASP A 110 18.16 6.68 0.87
CA ASP A 110 18.63 5.46 1.54
C ASP A 110 18.41 5.52 3.05
N LYS A 111 18.64 6.67 3.68
CA LYS A 111 18.40 6.84 5.11
C LYS A 111 16.92 6.74 5.43
N ALA A 112 16.04 7.37 4.65
CA ALA A 112 14.59 7.27 4.84
C ALA A 112 14.08 5.83 4.72
N ILE A 113 14.53 5.08 3.70
CA ILE A 113 14.17 3.67 3.48
C ILE A 113 14.64 2.80 4.64
N ASN A 114 15.94 2.89 4.97
CA ASN A 114 16.52 2.08 6.03
C ASN A 114 15.86 2.40 7.38
N TRP A 115 15.60 3.69 7.66
CA TRP A 115 14.95 4.11 8.89
C TRP A 115 13.50 3.61 8.97
N ALA A 116 12.72 3.71 7.89
CA ALA A 116 11.40 3.10 7.81
C ALA A 116 11.44 1.59 8.08
N GLY A 117 12.47 0.88 7.61
CA GLY A 117 12.67 -0.55 7.87
C GLY A 117 12.93 -0.90 9.34
N THR A 118 13.35 0.06 10.17
CA THR A 118 13.62 -0.16 11.60
C THR A 118 12.39 -0.03 12.49
N MET A 119 11.31 0.60 12.00
CA MET A 119 10.11 0.76 12.80
C MET A 119 9.43 -0.58 13.08
N THR A 120 8.48 -0.58 14.01
CA THR A 120 7.61 -1.75 14.22
C THR A 120 6.15 -1.34 14.26
N TRP A 121 5.30 -2.16 13.66
CA TRP A 121 3.85 -2.06 13.76
C TRP A 121 3.31 -3.36 14.32
N LYS A 122 2.61 -3.30 15.46
CA LYS A 122 2.15 -4.49 16.22
C LYS A 122 3.28 -5.50 16.51
N GLY A 123 4.51 -5.01 16.74
CA GLY A 123 5.69 -5.84 16.98
C GLY A 123 6.32 -6.48 15.73
N ILE A 124 5.80 -6.17 14.54
CA ILE A 124 6.28 -6.69 13.25
C ILE A 124 7.03 -5.57 12.52
N LYS A 125 8.23 -5.87 12.02
CA LYS A 125 8.97 -4.93 11.15
C LYS A 125 8.32 -4.87 9.77
N PRO A 126 8.23 -3.69 9.14
CA PRO A 126 7.69 -3.59 7.81
C PRO A 126 8.63 -4.22 6.76
N VAL A 127 8.06 -4.64 5.64
CA VAL A 127 8.83 -4.90 4.41
C VAL A 127 8.89 -3.58 3.64
N VAL A 128 10.09 -3.14 3.28
CA VAL A 128 10.29 -1.85 2.60
C VAL A 128 10.92 -2.09 1.23
N HIS A 129 10.36 -1.46 0.21
CA HIS A 129 10.83 -1.46 -1.17
C HIS A 129 11.09 -0.03 -1.65
N LEU A 130 11.94 0.11 -2.66
CA LEU A 130 12.17 1.32 -3.45
C LEU A 130 11.79 1.04 -4.92
#